data_AF-A0A7V2GDS0-F1
#
_entry.id   AF-A0A7V2GDS0-F1
#
_cell.length_a   1.000
_cell.length_b   1.000
_cell.length_c   1.000
_cell.angle_alpha   90.00
_cell.angle_beta   90.00
_cell.angle_gamma   90.00
#
_symmetry.space_group_name_H-M   'P 1'
#
loop_
_entity.id
_entity.type
_entity.pdbx_description
1 polymer ?
#
loop_
_entity_poly.entity_id
_entity_poly.type
_entity_poly.pdbx_seq_one_letter_code
_entity_poly.pdbx_strand_id
1 'polypeptide(L)'
;MGKTDDVAALVKDVIPINPALSVDLQGQVRAESIVWEHYAGTGEQPAFVRGAYYRSSRGQAPFGNTKNKSFIVLQSIYQDNDGTVHSRMFPPFGREKSSQLPEVMSHIVPLNMVSHI
;
A
#
# COMPACT_ATOMS: atom_id res chain seq x y z
N MET A 1 -5.40 -16.52 5.85
CA MET A 1 -4.14 -15.94 6.34
C MET A 1 -2.99 -16.67 5.68
N GLY A 2 -2.10 -15.92 5.05
CA GLY A 2 -0.88 -16.48 4.47
C GLY A 2 0.20 -16.51 5.53
N LYS A 3 1.05 -17.54 5.57
CA LYS A 3 2.04 -17.73 6.66
C LYS A 3 2.84 -16.47 7.06
N THR A 4 3.10 -15.55 6.13
CA THR A 4 3.82 -14.29 6.37
C THR A 4 3.00 -13.23 7.12
N ASP A 5 1.70 -13.11 6.87
CA ASP A 5 0.87 -12.06 7.46
C ASP A 5 0.61 -12.30 8.96
N ASP A 6 0.43 -13.55 9.35
CA ASP A 6 0.40 -14.01 10.74
C ASP A 6 1.68 -13.69 11.51
N VAL A 7 2.83 -14.00 10.91
CA VAL A 7 4.12 -13.75 11.55
C VAL A 7 4.36 -12.25 11.69
N ALA A 8 4.08 -11.47 10.65
CA ALA A 8 4.22 -10.01 10.68
C ALA A 8 3.33 -9.37 11.75
N ALA A 9 2.11 -9.89 11.97
CA ALA A 9 1.23 -9.40 13.03
C ALA A 9 1.83 -9.59 14.43
N LEU A 10 2.52 -10.70 14.66
CA LEU A 10 3.13 -11.04 15.95
C LEU A 10 4.41 -10.24 16.25
N VAL A 11 5.04 -9.63 15.25
CA VAL A 11 6.21 -8.78 15.47
C VAL A 11 5.79 -7.51 16.20
N LYS A 12 6.47 -7.24 17.32
CA LYS A 12 6.21 -6.08 18.16
C LYS A 12 6.72 -4.80 17.50
N ASP A 13 5.85 -3.79 17.38
CA ASP A 13 6.18 -2.44 16.92
C ASP A 13 6.75 -2.43 15.48
N VAL A 14 6.23 -3.33 14.63
CA VAL A 14 6.68 -3.45 13.24
C VAL A 14 6.15 -2.28 12.40
N ILE A 15 7.03 -1.74 11.56
CA ILE A 15 6.72 -0.64 10.64
C ILE A 15 7.22 -0.98 9.23
N PRO A 16 6.47 -1.78 8.45
CA PRO A 16 6.75 -1.96 7.04
C PRO A 16 6.62 -0.64 6.25
N ILE A 17 7.63 -0.38 5.41
CA ILE A 17 7.70 0.75 4.49
C ILE A 17 7.87 0.15 3.09
N ASN A 18 6.86 0.32 2.23
CA ASN A 18 6.86 -0.27 0.89
C ASN A 18 6.69 0.81 -0.18
N PRO A 19 7.43 0.72 -1.30
CA PRO A 19 7.24 1.65 -2.41
C PRO A 19 5.93 1.35 -3.17
N ALA A 20 5.46 2.35 -3.90
CA ALA A 20 4.40 2.18 -4.90
C ALA A 20 4.71 3.00 -6.16
N LEU A 21 4.16 2.56 -7.28
CA LEU A 21 4.23 3.26 -8.56
C LEU A 21 3.16 4.35 -8.67
N SER A 22 1.97 4.09 -8.12
CA SER A 22 0.86 5.03 -8.13
C SER A 22 -0.23 4.66 -7.10
N VAL A 23 -1.10 5.63 -6.77
CA VAL A 23 -2.25 5.45 -5.89
C VAL A 23 -3.45 6.21 -6.43
N ASP A 24 -4.66 5.68 -6.27
CA ASP A 24 -5.87 6.42 -6.64
C ASP A 24 -6.50 7.17 -5.44
N LEU A 25 -7.49 8.02 -5.72
CA LEU A 25 -8.21 8.77 -4.69
C LEU A 25 -9.09 7.90 -3.77
N GLN A 26 -9.27 6.61 -4.07
CA GLN A 26 -9.92 5.64 -3.17
C GLN A 26 -8.90 4.92 -2.28
N GLY A 27 -7.60 5.23 -2.45
CA GLY A 27 -6.53 4.56 -1.72
C GLY A 27 -6.18 3.19 -2.26
N GLN A 28 -6.58 2.83 -3.48
CA GLN A 28 -6.04 1.64 -4.15
C GLN A 28 -4.59 1.92 -4.55
N VAL A 29 -3.71 0.97 -4.27
CA VAL A 29 -2.27 1.11 -4.52
C VAL A 29 -1.86 0.22 -5.69
N ARG A 30 -1.09 0.80 -6.63
CA ARG A 30 -0.34 0.07 -7.66
C ARG A 30 1.15 0.08 -7.38
N ALA A 31 1.73 -1.10 -7.19
CA ALA A 31 3.17 -1.27 -6.96
C ALA A 31 3.90 -2.05 -8.07
N GLU A 32 3.16 -2.73 -8.94
CA GLU A 32 3.71 -3.71 -9.88
C GLU A 32 3.53 -3.35 -11.34
N SER A 33 2.48 -2.59 -11.64
CA SER A 33 2.05 -2.35 -13.00
C SER A 33 1.70 -0.89 -13.22
N ILE A 34 2.01 -0.43 -14.42
CA ILE A 34 1.53 0.86 -14.94
C ILE A 34 0.58 0.52 -16.07
N VAL A 35 -0.69 0.84 -15.88
CA VAL A 35 -1.77 0.43 -16.79
C VAL A 35 -1.80 -1.11 -16.99
N TRP A 36 -1.38 -1.62 -18.15
CA TRP A 36 -1.30 -3.06 -18.49
C TRP A 36 0.13 -3.61 -18.48
N GLU A 37 1.14 -2.77 -18.37
CA GLU A 37 2.54 -3.18 -18.37
C GLU A 37 2.98 -3.62 -16.98
N HIS A 38 3.63 -4.78 -16.92
CA HIS A 38 4.18 -5.34 -15.69
C HIS A 38 5.63 -4.87 -15.50
N TYR A 39 5.91 -4.26 -14.36
CA TYR A 39 7.21 -3.68 -14.00
C TYR A 39 7.89 -4.43 -12.85
N ALA A 40 7.12 -4.93 -11.89
CA ALA A 40 7.63 -5.62 -10.71
C ALA A 40 6.63 -6.67 -10.21
N GLY A 41 7.11 -7.67 -9.47
CA GLY A 41 6.23 -8.66 -8.84
C GLY A 41 5.65 -8.20 -7.49
N THR A 42 4.54 -8.79 -7.06
CA THR A 42 3.83 -8.49 -5.81
C THR A 42 4.69 -8.60 -4.56
N GLY A 43 5.54 -9.62 -4.53
CA GLY A 43 6.29 -9.99 -3.33
C GLY A 43 5.38 -10.10 -2.11
N GLU A 44 5.90 -9.68 -0.95
CA GLU A 44 5.23 -9.79 0.34
C GLU A 44 4.62 -8.46 0.84
N GLN A 45 4.63 -7.40 0.01
CA GLN A 45 4.08 -6.10 0.40
C GLN A 45 2.65 -6.21 0.95
N PRO A 46 1.72 -6.96 0.31
CA PRO A 46 0.38 -7.14 0.87
C PRO A 46 0.35 -7.89 2.19
N ALA A 47 1.25 -8.84 2.41
CA ALA A 47 1.31 -9.60 3.66
C ALA A 47 1.80 -8.72 4.82
N PHE A 48 2.80 -7.87 4.60
CA PHE A 48 3.28 -6.94 5.62
C PHE A 48 2.28 -5.82 5.92
N VAL A 49 1.60 -5.28 4.90
CA VAL A 49 0.56 -4.27 5.09
C VAL A 49 -0.59 -4.84 5.93
N ARG A 50 -1.06 -6.06 5.61
CA ARG A 50 -2.09 -6.76 6.41
C ARG A 50 -1.60 -7.10 7.80
N GLY A 51 -0.39 -7.65 7.93
CA GLY A 51 0.27 -7.98 9.19
C GLY A 51 0.30 -6.81 10.17
N ALA A 52 0.70 -5.63 9.69
CA ALA A 52 0.71 -4.42 10.50
C ALA A 52 -0.69 -3.83 10.76
N TYR A 53 -1.67 -4.15 9.92
CA TYR A 53 -3.04 -3.67 10.05
C TYR A 53 -3.92 -4.52 10.96
N TYR A 54 -3.69 -5.83 11.11
CA TYR A 54 -4.55 -6.72 11.90
C TYR A 54 -4.85 -6.14 13.29
N ARG A 55 -6.02 -5.51 13.39
CA ARG A 55 -6.69 -5.19 14.64
C ARG A 55 -7.74 -6.27 14.81
N SER A 56 -7.77 -6.89 15.97
CA SER A 56 -8.86 -7.82 16.26
C SER A 56 -10.20 -7.13 16.10
N SER A 57 -11.06 -7.77 15.31
CA SER A 57 -12.48 -7.49 15.24
C SER A 57 -13.06 -7.39 16.66
N ARG A 58 -14.04 -6.50 16.89
CA ARG A 58 -14.76 -6.46 18.18
C ARG A 58 -15.20 -7.88 18.57
N GLY A 59 -14.80 -8.33 19.76
CA GLY A 59 -15.14 -9.64 20.30
C GLY A 59 -14.14 -10.77 20.03
N GLN A 60 -13.06 -10.52 19.28
CA GLN A 60 -11.93 -11.47 19.15
C GLN A 60 -10.74 -11.01 19.99
N ALA A 61 -10.01 -11.97 20.56
CA ALA A 61 -8.79 -11.67 21.31
C ALA A 61 -7.80 -10.88 20.42
N PRO A 62 -7.09 -9.86 20.95
CA PRO A 62 -6.10 -9.08 20.19
C PRO A 62 -5.10 -10.04 19.53
N PHE A 63 -5.09 -10.07 18.20
CA PHE A 63 -4.14 -10.78 17.37
C PHE A 63 -3.27 -9.73 16.70
N GLY A 64 -2.00 -9.72 17.07
CA GLY A 64 -1.02 -8.72 16.65
C GLY A 64 -0.90 -7.51 17.58
N ASN A 65 0.10 -6.67 17.32
CA ASN A 65 0.42 -5.51 18.15
C ASN A 65 -0.28 -4.23 17.64
N THR A 66 -1.02 -3.58 18.53
CA THR A 66 -1.80 -2.35 18.26
C THR A 66 -0.96 -1.13 17.85
N LYS A 67 0.35 -1.17 18.11
CA LYS A 67 1.32 -0.13 17.74
C LYS A 67 1.91 -0.32 16.34
N ASN A 68 1.63 -1.44 15.68
CA ASN A 68 2.11 -1.69 14.33
C ASN A 68 1.51 -0.66 13.35
N LYS A 69 2.28 -0.28 12.34
CA LYS A 69 1.89 0.69 11.30
C LYS A 69 2.41 0.25 9.95
N SER A 70 1.75 0.64 8.86
CA SER A 70 2.27 0.41 7.51
C SER A 70 2.30 1.72 6.73
N PHE A 71 3.38 1.93 5.99
CA PHE A 71 3.56 3.07 5.10
C PHE A 71 3.73 2.62 3.66
N ILE A 72 2.97 3.24 2.77
CA ILE A 72 3.19 3.20 1.31
C ILE A 72 3.84 4.51 0.91
N VAL A 73 5.02 4.43 0.28
CA VAL A 73 5.82 5.61 -0.07
C VAL A 73 5.95 5.72 -1.57
N LEU A 74 5.76 6.93 -2.09
CA LEU A 74 5.91 7.20 -3.52
C LEU A 74 6.32 8.65 -3.75
N GLN A 75 6.92 8.93 -4.90
CA GLN A 75 7.03 10.31 -5.36
C GLN A 75 5.62 10.84 -5.68
N SER A 76 5.34 12.13 -5.49
CA SER A 76 4.03 12.69 -5.85
C SER A 76 3.86 12.82 -7.36
N ILE A 77 4.96 12.99 -8.09
CA ILE A 77 5.00 13.22 -9.53
C ILE A 77 6.06 12.35 -10.21
N TYR A 78 5.99 12.26 -11.53
CA TYR A 78 7.06 11.77 -12.39
C TYR A 78 7.11 12.58 -13.69
N GLN A 79 8.27 12.60 -14.33
CA GLN A 79 8.44 13.20 -15.64
C GLN A 79 8.50 12.08 -16.69
N ASP A 80 7.74 12.21 -17.77
CA ASP A 80 7.84 11.28 -18.90
C ASP A 80 9.00 11.62 -19.84
N ASN A 81 9.19 10.80 -20.87
CA ASN A 81 10.26 10.99 -21.85
C ASN A 81 10.07 12.27 -22.70
N ASP A 82 8.85 12.78 -22.81
CA ASP A 82 8.52 14.03 -23.52
C ASP A 82 8.72 15.26 -22.63
N GLY A 83 9.10 15.06 -21.37
CA GLY A 83 9.35 16.10 -20.39
C GLY A 83 8.09 16.58 -19.65
N THR A 84 6.93 15.98 -19.90
CA THR A 84 5.67 16.33 -19.23
C THR A 84 5.66 15.75 -17.82
N VAL A 85 5.21 16.55 -16.86
CA VAL A 85 5.09 16.15 -15.45
C VAL A 85 3.69 15.60 -15.18
N HIS A 86 3.64 14.40 -14.61
CA HIS A 86 2.41 13.68 -14.30
C HIS A 86 2.30 13.40 -12.80
N SER A 87 1.07 13.38 -12.29
CA SER A 87 0.78 12.97 -10.91
C SER A 87 0.79 11.45 -10.78
N ARG A 88 1.35 10.93 -9.68
CA ARG A 88 1.19 9.52 -9.28
C ARG A 88 -0.10 9.27 -8.47
N MET A 89 -0.85 10.33 -8.19
CA MET A 89 -2.18 10.35 -7.58
C MET A 89 -3.21 10.75 -8.64
N PHE A 90 -4.06 9.82 -9.06
CA PHE A 90 -5.02 10.03 -10.16
C PHE A 90 -6.44 9.60 -9.69
N PRO A 91 -7.50 9.94 -10.46
CA PRO A 91 -8.86 9.50 -10.15
C PRO A 91 -8.95 7.97 -10.00
N PRO A 92 -10.05 7.44 -9.45
CA PRO A 92 -10.21 6.00 -9.28
C PRO A 92 -9.77 5.22 -10.50
N PHE A 93 -8.98 4.17 -10.30
CA PHE A 93 -8.72 3.25 -11.38
C PHE A 93 -10.08 2.81 -11.93
N GLY A 94 -10.30 2.96 -13.25
CA GLY A 94 -11.48 2.41 -13.89
C GLY A 94 -11.57 0.89 -13.64
N ARG A 95 -12.59 0.21 -14.17
CA ARG A 95 -12.77 -1.24 -14.00
C ARG A 95 -11.58 -2.09 -14.51
N GLU A 96 -10.55 -1.48 -15.09
CA GLU A 96 -9.24 -2.05 -15.37
C GLU A 96 -8.52 -2.50 -14.08
N LYS A 97 -8.79 -3.75 -13.73
CA LYS A 97 -8.21 -4.51 -12.61
C LYS A 97 -6.69 -4.62 -12.69
N SER A 98 -5.98 -3.84 -11.88
CA SER A 98 -4.69 -4.29 -11.32
C SER A 98 -4.37 -3.59 -9.99
N SER A 99 -5.36 -3.40 -9.13
CA SER A 99 -5.08 -2.99 -7.74
C SER A 99 -4.62 -4.19 -6.92
N GLN A 100 -3.41 -4.11 -6.37
CA GLN A 100 -2.81 -5.16 -5.53
C GLN A 100 -3.37 -5.12 -4.11
N LEU A 101 -3.71 -3.92 -3.67
CA LEU A 101 -4.26 -3.66 -2.36
C LEU A 101 -5.59 -2.92 -2.57
N PRO A 102 -6.74 -3.60 -2.42
CA PRO A 102 -8.02 -2.90 -2.35
C PRO A 102 -8.01 -2.00 -1.11
N GLU A 103 -8.58 -0.79 -1.24
CA GLU A 103 -8.75 0.26 -0.21
C GLU A 103 -7.79 0.09 0.99
N VAL A 104 -6.58 0.62 0.84
CA VAL A 104 -5.55 0.34 1.83
C VAL A 104 -5.75 1.21 3.07
N MET A 105 -6.05 0.57 4.19
CA MET A 105 -5.97 1.16 5.53
C MET A 105 -4.50 1.27 6.00
N SER A 106 -3.70 2.02 5.24
CA SER A 106 -2.29 2.29 5.51
C SER A 106 -2.00 3.78 5.35
N HIS A 107 -0.88 4.24 5.92
CA HIS A 107 -0.48 5.62 5.73
C HIS A 107 0.18 5.74 4.35
N ILE A 108 -0.27 6.67 3.54
CA ILE A 108 0.34 6.94 2.24
C ILE A 108 1.17 8.20 2.37
N VAL A 109 2.44 8.10 2.00
CA VAL A 109 3.44 9.17 2.17
C VAL A 109 3.97 9.53 0.79
N PRO A 110 3.31 10.47 0.08
CA PRO A 110 3.96 11.15 -1.02
C PRO A 110 5.15 11.99 -0.52
N LEU A 111 6.18 12.18 -1.34
CA LEU A 111 7.41 12.91 -0.96
C LEU A 111 7.17 14.33 -0.38
N ASN A 112 6.01 14.92 -0.60
CA ASN A 112 5.63 16.25 -0.12
C ASN A 112 4.52 16.27 0.96
N MET A 113 3.99 15.12 1.40
CA MET A 113 2.88 15.07 2.36
C MET A 113 2.75 13.69 3.04
N VAL A 114 2.06 13.63 4.18
CA VAL A 114 1.57 12.37 4.76
C VAL A 114 0.04 12.39 4.72
N SER A 115 -0.58 11.36 4.16
CA SER A 115 -2.03 11.16 4.16
C SER A 115 -2.41 9.85 4.86
N HIS A 116 -3.57 9.88 5.51
CA HIS A 116 -4.20 8.70 6.08
C HIS A 116 -5.44 8.40 5.25
N ILE A 117 -5.51 7.19 4.71
CA ILE A 117 -6.69 6.66 4.01
C ILE A 117 -7.25 5.50 4.82
#